data_AF-V4CMU5-F1
#
_entry.id   AF-V4CMU5-F1
#
_cell.length_a   1.000
_cell.length_b   1.000
_cell.length_c   1.000
_cell.angle_alpha   90.00
_cell.angle_beta   90.00
_cell.angle_gamma   90.00
#
_symmetry.space_group_name_H-M   'P 1'
#
loop_
_entity.id
_entity.type
_entity.pdbx_description
1 polymer ?
#
loop_
_entity_poly.entity_id
_entity_poly.type
_entity_poly.pdbx_seq_one_letter_code
_entity_poly.pdbx_strand_id
1 'polypeptide(L)'
;MNLRKIEDVNIAKYTKDNWESLGPEWEPYAKRDTLCLGACLIKYNQAMKKTVFQNVSNNLTAPSLSLKGWYYLYHYDKEMVEEEWYESTRMVPKHTEKQNVEKVYSHTHPFIRYSIRQSIKGGRVSANRKSFETNKIDEICAILKEYNESNTEGIIDLFKEYSVNPKDKTEVHAKLKELNYSKLMTFDANGLYASAMTEGEYPKAESARAFLPEEEKEFVKLFNKQKFRPRTAILKVWFEYPKKMFFQPIPAKDKITFTNRVGQKETGTKIRFRNGFCHDVLTSIDIQEIVKSGGKIIKILDGIVYEENFKTPPYRDYILILKELRNKYKKEGDMVASNCMKLLGNSLYGKSIQKDINTSRHLKPTSIHTSKAMKK
;
A
#
# COMPACT_ATOMS: atom_id res chain seq x y z
N MET A 1 -10.42 -38.35 -10.70
CA MET A 1 -9.16 -37.58 -10.80
C MET A 1 -9.01 -36.69 -9.57
N ASN A 2 -7.91 -36.77 -8.83
CA ASN A 2 -7.68 -35.91 -7.67
C ASN A 2 -7.11 -34.57 -8.15
N LEU A 3 -7.94 -33.52 -8.20
CA LEU A 3 -7.52 -32.19 -8.67
C LEU A 3 -6.38 -31.57 -7.84
N ARG A 4 -6.09 -32.08 -6.63
CA ARG A 4 -5.01 -31.58 -5.77
C ARG A 4 -3.61 -32.04 -6.19
N LYS A 5 -3.50 -33.04 -7.08
CA LYS A 5 -2.23 -33.63 -7.54
C LYS A 5 -1.97 -33.39 -9.04
N ILE A 6 -2.59 -32.35 -9.62
CA ILE A 6 -2.40 -32.00 -11.02
C ILE A 6 -1.09 -31.20 -11.14
N GLU A 7 -0.23 -31.61 -12.08
CA GLU A 7 0.99 -30.88 -12.45
C GLU A 7 0.64 -29.58 -13.17
N ASP A 8 1.51 -28.58 -13.04
CA ASP A 8 1.33 -27.30 -13.73
C ASP A 8 1.46 -27.47 -15.24
N VAL A 9 0.69 -26.67 -15.97
CA VAL A 9 0.61 -26.74 -17.42
C VAL A 9 1.68 -25.84 -18.06
N ASN A 10 2.47 -26.40 -18.99
CA ASN A 10 3.41 -25.60 -19.80
C ASN A 10 2.66 -24.85 -20.92
N ILE A 11 2.27 -23.61 -20.64
CA ILE A 11 1.48 -22.77 -21.56
C ILE A 11 2.18 -22.57 -22.92
N ALA A 12 3.52 -22.60 -22.98
CA ALA A 12 4.27 -22.39 -24.22
C ALA A 12 4.09 -23.52 -25.26
N LYS A 13 3.54 -24.67 -24.85
CA LYS A 13 3.26 -25.82 -25.74
C LYS A 13 2.02 -25.61 -26.62
N TYR A 14 1.09 -24.75 -26.19
CA TYR A 14 -0.17 -24.54 -26.89
C TYR A 14 -0.06 -23.45 -27.94
N THR A 15 -0.51 -23.78 -29.13
CA THR A 15 -0.63 -22.90 -30.28
C THR A 15 -2.09 -22.85 -30.73
N LYS A 16 -2.41 -21.92 -31.63
CA LYS A 16 -3.75 -21.81 -32.21
C LYS A 16 -4.22 -23.11 -32.89
N ASP A 17 -3.28 -23.91 -33.38
CA ASP A 17 -3.57 -25.08 -34.20
C ASP A 17 -3.63 -26.39 -33.41
N ASN A 18 -3.06 -26.45 -32.20
CA ASN A 18 -2.97 -27.69 -31.42
C ASN A 18 -3.73 -27.67 -30.08
N TRP A 19 -4.20 -26.51 -29.60
CA TRP A 19 -4.75 -26.38 -28.24
C TRP A 19 -5.98 -27.27 -28.03
N GLU A 20 -6.84 -27.42 -29.03
CA GLU A 20 -8.06 -28.24 -28.93
C GLU A 20 -7.71 -29.73 -28.82
N SER A 21 -6.75 -30.20 -29.63
CA SER A 21 -6.26 -31.59 -29.57
C SER A 21 -5.59 -31.95 -28.24
N LEU A 22 -5.02 -30.95 -27.56
CA LEU A 22 -4.40 -31.09 -26.24
C LEU A 22 -5.40 -30.80 -25.09
N GLY A 23 -6.70 -30.71 -25.38
CA GLY A 23 -7.79 -30.56 -24.42
C GLY A 23 -7.64 -31.41 -23.14
N PRO A 24 -7.41 -32.73 -23.26
CA PRO A 24 -7.28 -33.61 -22.10
C PRO A 24 -6.13 -33.24 -21.14
N GLU A 25 -5.11 -32.50 -21.61
CA GLU A 25 -3.96 -32.06 -20.82
C GLU A 25 -4.26 -30.79 -20.01
N TRP A 26 -4.84 -29.76 -20.64
CA TRP A 26 -5.05 -28.46 -19.98
C TRP A 26 -6.43 -28.32 -19.33
N GLU A 27 -7.46 -29.05 -19.78
CA GLU A 27 -8.82 -28.92 -19.27
C GLU A 27 -8.93 -29.23 -17.76
N PRO A 28 -8.28 -30.30 -17.22
CA PRO A 28 -8.30 -30.56 -15.78
C PRO A 28 -7.65 -29.44 -14.96
N TYR A 29 -6.58 -28.84 -15.48
CA TYR A 29 -5.91 -27.69 -14.86
C TYR A 29 -6.83 -26.47 -14.85
N ALA A 30 -7.45 -26.12 -15.98
CA ALA A 30 -8.40 -25.01 -16.08
C ALA A 30 -9.62 -25.19 -15.16
N LYS A 31 -10.15 -26.42 -15.05
CA LYS A 31 -11.20 -26.77 -14.09
C LYS A 31 -10.75 -26.55 -12.65
N ARG A 32 -9.53 -26.99 -12.29
CA ARG A 32 -8.95 -26.77 -10.96
C ARG A 32 -8.83 -25.28 -10.64
N ASP A 33 -8.25 -24.48 -11.55
CA ASP A 33 -8.07 -23.04 -11.34
C ASP A 33 -9.41 -22.32 -11.16
N THR A 34 -10.40 -22.67 -11.99
CA THR A 34 -11.76 -22.12 -11.87
C THR A 34 -12.40 -22.47 -10.53
N LEU A 35 -12.27 -23.73 -10.08
CA LEU A 35 -12.79 -24.18 -8.79
C LEU A 35 -12.06 -23.52 -7.62
N CYS A 36 -10.74 -23.37 -7.70
CA CYS A 36 -9.93 -22.66 -6.70
C CYS A 36 -10.36 -21.20 -6.58
N LEU A 37 -10.52 -20.50 -7.70
CA LEU A 37 -11.02 -19.12 -7.72
C LEU A 37 -12.43 -19.03 -7.13
N GLY A 38 -13.34 -19.90 -7.57
CA GLY A 38 -14.71 -19.96 -7.05
C GLY A 38 -14.75 -20.17 -5.53
N ALA A 39 -13.96 -21.12 -5.02
CA ALA A 39 -13.85 -21.39 -3.58
C ALA A 39 -13.28 -20.19 -2.81
N CYS A 40 -12.25 -19.53 -3.35
CA CYS A 40 -11.69 -18.30 -2.77
C CYS A 40 -12.74 -17.19 -2.71
N LEU A 41 -13.51 -16.96 -3.79
CA LEU A 41 -14.57 -15.94 -3.84
C LEU A 41 -15.71 -16.23 -2.88
N ILE A 42 -16.14 -17.50 -2.76
CA ILE A 42 -17.18 -17.90 -1.81
C ILE A 42 -16.73 -17.62 -0.38
N LYS A 43 -15.54 -18.09 0.01
CA LYS A 43 -15.00 -17.86 1.36
C LYS A 43 -14.79 -16.37 1.64
N TYR A 44 -14.25 -15.64 0.66
CA TYR A 44 -14.10 -14.19 0.75
C TYR A 44 -15.46 -13.53 1.01
N ASN A 45 -16.47 -13.81 0.18
CA ASN A 45 -17.81 -13.24 0.34
C ASN A 45 -18.46 -13.61 1.69
N GLN A 46 -18.26 -14.82 2.18
CA GLN A 46 -18.77 -15.23 3.50
C GLN A 46 -18.09 -14.45 4.64
N ALA A 47 -16.76 -14.34 4.62
CA ALA A 47 -16.01 -13.58 5.61
C ALA A 47 -16.40 -12.09 5.57
N MET A 48 -16.53 -11.53 4.37
CA MET A 48 -16.92 -10.15 4.14
C MET A 48 -18.35 -9.85 4.59
N LYS A 49 -19.32 -10.72 4.26
CA LYS A 49 -20.72 -10.55 4.68
C LYS A 49 -20.85 -10.60 6.20
N LYS A 50 -20.12 -11.50 6.86
CA LYS A 50 -20.11 -11.60 8.33
C LYS A 50 -19.49 -10.36 9.00
N THR A 51 -18.46 -9.78 8.37
CA THR A 51 -17.66 -8.72 9.00
C THR A 51 -18.18 -7.31 8.70
N VAL A 52 -18.45 -7.00 7.43
CA VAL A 52 -18.83 -5.66 6.96
C VAL A 52 -20.20 -5.63 6.28
N PHE A 53 -20.98 -6.73 6.38
CA PHE A 53 -22.34 -6.85 5.81
C PHE A 53 -22.42 -6.54 4.32
N GLN A 54 -21.31 -6.76 3.63
CA GLN A 54 -21.17 -6.53 2.20
C GLN A 54 -20.37 -7.66 1.59
N ASN A 55 -20.50 -7.81 0.28
CA ASN A 55 -19.83 -8.82 -0.51
C ASN A 55 -19.26 -8.17 -1.79
N VAL A 56 -18.60 -8.97 -2.62
CA VAL A 56 -18.00 -8.51 -3.88
C VAL A 56 -19.06 -8.12 -4.91
N SER A 57 -20.28 -8.68 -4.86
CA SER A 57 -21.35 -8.23 -5.77
C SER A 57 -21.72 -6.77 -5.53
N ASN A 58 -21.55 -6.28 -4.30
CA ASN A 58 -21.81 -4.87 -3.95
C ASN A 58 -20.62 -3.96 -4.25
N ASN A 59 -19.41 -4.52 -4.39
CA ASN A 59 -18.17 -3.76 -4.57
C ASN A 59 -17.15 -4.54 -5.40
N LEU A 60 -16.77 -4.01 -6.56
CA LEU A 60 -15.84 -4.67 -7.49
C LEU A 60 -14.42 -4.90 -6.94
N THR A 61 -14.02 -4.21 -5.86
CA THR A 61 -12.64 -4.27 -5.34
C THR A 61 -12.60 -4.25 -3.82
N ALA A 62 -11.60 -4.90 -3.23
CA ALA A 62 -11.37 -4.89 -1.77
C ALA A 62 -11.20 -3.47 -1.18
N PRO A 63 -10.48 -2.52 -1.83
CA PRO A 63 -10.43 -1.14 -1.34
C PRO A 63 -11.80 -0.44 -1.32
N SER A 64 -12.64 -0.61 -2.35
CA SER A 64 -13.99 -0.03 -2.35
C SER A 64 -14.85 -0.62 -1.23
N LEU A 65 -14.75 -1.93 -1.05
CA LEU A 65 -15.45 -2.65 0.02
C LEU A 65 -14.99 -2.19 1.41
N SER A 66 -13.70 -1.98 1.61
CA SER A 66 -13.17 -1.47 2.88
C SER A 66 -13.61 -0.03 3.13
N LEU A 67 -13.55 0.84 2.12
CA LEU A 67 -14.03 2.23 2.22
C LEU A 67 -15.51 2.28 2.58
N LYS A 68 -16.34 1.46 1.92
CA LYS A 68 -17.77 1.39 2.19
C LYS A 68 -18.02 0.81 3.59
N GLY A 69 -17.30 -0.24 4.00
CA GLY A 69 -17.39 -0.79 5.35
C GLY A 69 -17.09 0.25 6.44
N TRP A 70 -16.00 1.01 6.28
CA TRP A 70 -15.68 2.12 7.17
C TRP A 70 -16.76 3.21 7.13
N TYR A 71 -17.21 3.61 5.95
CA TYR A 71 -18.19 4.67 5.78
C TYR A 71 -19.49 4.37 6.53
N TYR A 72 -20.00 3.13 6.39
CA TYR A 72 -21.21 2.70 7.10
C TYR A 72 -21.01 2.68 8.61
N LEU A 73 -19.89 2.14 9.10
CA LEU A 73 -19.59 2.12 10.54
C LEU A 73 -19.49 3.55 11.12
N TYR A 74 -18.88 4.46 10.36
CA TYR A 74 -18.62 5.81 10.83
C TYR A 74 -19.88 6.69 10.82
N HIS A 75 -20.73 6.57 9.80
CA HIS A 75 -21.89 7.47 9.61
C HIS A 75 -23.21 6.90 10.11
N TYR A 76 -23.33 5.59 10.30
CA TYR A 76 -24.61 4.96 10.62
C TYR A 76 -24.52 4.12 11.89
N ASP A 77 -25.55 4.21 12.71
CA ASP A 77 -25.90 3.19 13.68
C ASP A 77 -26.57 2.02 12.95
N LYS A 78 -26.29 0.83 13.44
CA LYS A 78 -26.75 -0.41 12.83
C LYS A 78 -27.61 -1.17 13.80
N GLU A 79 -28.85 -1.44 13.39
CA GLU A 79 -29.78 -2.33 14.09
C GLU A 79 -30.20 -3.45 13.14
N MET A 80 -30.37 -4.66 13.67
CA MET A 80 -30.95 -5.77 12.90
C MET A 80 -32.45 -5.75 13.14
N VAL A 81 -33.23 -5.59 12.07
CA VAL A 81 -34.70 -5.55 12.13
C VAL A 81 -35.27 -6.71 11.34
N GLU A 82 -36.42 -7.20 11.79
CA GLU A 82 -37.20 -8.19 11.05
C GLU A 82 -37.93 -7.50 9.88
N GLU A 83 -37.77 -8.04 8.68
CA GLU A 83 -38.46 -7.61 7.47
C GLU A 83 -39.17 -8.82 6.85
N GLU A 84 -40.45 -8.67 6.51
CA GLU A 84 -41.20 -9.67 5.75
C GLU A 84 -40.66 -9.77 4.32
N TRP A 85 -40.39 -10.99 3.88
CA TRP A 85 -39.89 -11.32 2.55
C TRP A 85 -40.63 -12.53 2.00
N TYR A 86 -41.60 -12.24 1.12
CA TYR A 86 -42.59 -13.21 0.63
C TYR A 86 -43.31 -13.89 1.80
N GLU A 87 -43.12 -15.19 1.99
CA GLU A 87 -43.77 -16.01 3.03
C GLU A 87 -42.88 -16.22 4.27
N SER A 88 -41.76 -15.49 4.38
CA SER A 88 -40.79 -15.66 5.46
C SER A 88 -40.32 -14.33 6.04
N THR A 89 -39.95 -14.31 7.32
CA THR A 89 -39.29 -13.15 7.93
C THR A 89 -37.77 -13.30 7.83
N ARG A 90 -37.08 -12.24 7.42
CA ARG A 90 -35.60 -12.21 7.40
C ARG A 90 -35.08 -11.05 8.23
N MET A 91 -33.95 -11.27 8.90
CA MET A 91 -33.24 -10.18 9.59
C MET A 91 -32.43 -9.36 8.59
N VAL A 92 -32.75 -8.07 8.48
CA VAL A 92 -32.04 -7.11 7.64
C VAL A 92 -31.39 -6.01 8.47
N PRO A 93 -30.20 -5.53 8.06
CA PRO A 93 -29.57 -4.40 8.73
C PRO A 93 -30.29 -3.10 8.34
N LYS A 94 -30.94 -2.46 9.31
CA LYS A 94 -31.41 -1.08 9.20
C LYS A 94 -30.30 -0.14 9.64
N HIS A 95 -30.07 0.89 8.83
CA HIS A 95 -29.04 1.89 9.06
C HIS A 95 -29.71 3.21 9.39
N THR A 96 -29.38 3.77 10.56
CA THR A 96 -29.87 5.08 10.99
C THR A 96 -28.68 6.03 11.03
N GLU A 97 -28.80 7.23 10.45
CA GLU A 97 -27.70 8.19 10.44
C GLU A 97 -27.37 8.66 11.86
N LYS A 98 -26.09 8.59 12.21
CA LYS A 98 -25.57 9.14 13.46
C LYS A 98 -25.67 10.66 13.41
N GLN A 99 -26.10 11.26 14.51
CA GLN A 99 -26.11 12.70 14.66
C GLN A 99 -24.71 13.24 14.96
N ASN A 100 -24.39 14.45 14.47
CA ASN A 100 -23.15 15.19 14.77
C ASN A 100 -21.84 14.47 14.39
N VAL A 101 -21.86 13.63 13.35
CA VAL A 101 -20.64 13.00 12.83
C VAL A 101 -19.73 14.05 12.19
N GLU A 102 -18.48 14.13 12.65
CA GLU A 102 -17.48 15.02 12.07
C GLU A 102 -17.20 14.62 10.62
N LYS A 103 -17.20 15.58 9.69
CA LYS A 103 -17.06 15.27 8.27
C LYS A 103 -15.61 14.94 7.92
N VAL A 104 -15.39 13.72 7.47
CA VAL A 104 -14.08 13.29 6.94
C VAL A 104 -14.06 13.65 5.45
N TYR A 105 -13.85 14.94 5.15
CA TYR A 105 -13.85 15.47 3.79
C TYR A 105 -12.72 14.86 2.93
N SER A 106 -13.04 14.53 1.68
CA SER A 106 -12.05 14.54 0.61
C SER A 106 -11.87 15.99 0.15
N HIS A 107 -10.68 16.58 0.29
CA HIS A 107 -10.41 17.89 -0.31
C HIS A 107 -10.71 17.84 -1.82
N THR A 108 -11.80 18.46 -2.28
CA THR A 108 -12.18 18.52 -3.71
C THR A 108 -11.56 19.70 -4.43
N HIS A 109 -11.10 20.71 -3.68
CA HIS A 109 -10.46 21.89 -4.27
C HIS A 109 -9.15 21.52 -4.98
N PRO A 110 -9.03 21.74 -6.30
CA PRO A 110 -7.87 21.29 -7.09
C PRO A 110 -6.52 21.82 -6.56
N PHE A 111 -6.48 23.08 -6.12
CA PHE A 111 -5.26 23.68 -5.54
C PHE A 111 -4.79 22.98 -4.26
N ILE A 112 -5.68 22.77 -3.29
CA ILE A 112 -5.35 22.07 -2.04
C ILE A 112 -4.90 20.63 -2.35
N ARG A 113 -5.63 19.97 -3.25
CA ARG A 113 -5.30 18.61 -3.68
C ARG A 113 -3.94 18.55 -4.36
N TYR A 114 -3.56 19.54 -5.16
CA TYR A 114 -2.23 19.64 -5.75
C TYR A 114 -1.14 19.69 -4.65
N SER A 115 -1.29 20.53 -3.64
CA SER A 115 -0.32 20.61 -2.52
C SER A 115 -0.23 19.31 -1.72
N ILE A 116 -1.36 18.69 -1.41
CA ILE A 116 -1.40 17.36 -0.76
C ILE A 116 -0.69 16.30 -1.63
N ARG A 117 -0.87 16.34 -2.95
CA ARG A 117 -0.26 15.38 -3.87
C ARG A 117 1.26 15.50 -3.92
N GLN A 118 1.79 16.72 -3.83
CA GLN A 118 3.23 16.93 -3.80
C GLN A 118 3.84 16.34 -2.52
N SER A 119 3.16 16.48 -1.38
CA SER A 119 3.63 15.99 -0.08
C SER A 119 3.52 14.48 0.11
N ILE A 120 2.63 13.79 -0.61
CA ILE A 120 2.52 12.32 -0.53
C ILE A 120 3.83 11.65 -0.94
N LYS A 121 4.36 10.82 -0.05
CA LYS A 121 5.52 9.94 -0.27
C LYS A 121 5.10 8.48 -0.08
N GLY A 122 5.73 7.59 -0.85
CA GLY A 122 5.52 6.15 -0.71
C GLY A 122 6.22 5.58 0.53
N GLY A 123 6.19 4.24 0.67
CA GLY A 123 6.99 3.56 1.68
C GLY A 123 8.48 3.92 1.56
N ARG A 124 9.13 4.07 2.71
CA ARG A 124 10.57 4.38 2.77
C ARG A 124 11.34 3.09 2.48
N VAL A 125 11.98 3.04 1.31
CA VAL A 125 12.84 1.92 0.91
C VAL A 125 14.23 2.47 0.64
N SER A 126 15.21 1.97 1.38
CA SER A 126 16.61 2.37 1.27
C SER A 126 17.50 1.15 1.43
N ALA A 127 18.55 1.09 0.63
CA ALA A 127 19.65 0.15 0.82
C ALA A 127 20.90 0.95 1.14
N ASN A 128 21.61 0.55 2.21
CA ASN A 128 22.90 1.16 2.50
C ASN A 128 23.90 0.71 1.41
N ARG A 129 24.60 1.68 0.81
CA ARG A 129 25.65 1.38 -0.18
C ARG A 129 26.90 0.81 0.45
N LYS A 130 27.14 1.13 1.73
CA LYS A 130 28.16 0.44 2.51
C LYS A 130 27.59 -0.92 2.88
N SER A 131 27.95 -1.94 2.12
CA SER A 131 27.94 -3.31 2.62
C SER A 131 28.88 -3.33 3.82
N PHE A 132 28.37 -3.78 4.96
CA PHE A 132 29.27 -4.21 6.01
C PHE A 132 29.76 -5.58 5.58
N GLU A 133 31.00 -5.64 5.10
CA GLU A 133 31.66 -6.90 4.80
C GLU A 133 31.76 -7.67 6.11
N THR A 134 31.07 -8.79 6.13
CA THR A 134 31.24 -9.82 7.14
C THR A 134 31.63 -11.06 6.37
N ASN A 135 32.61 -11.80 6.86
CA ASN A 135 33.02 -13.09 6.30
C ASN A 135 31.85 -14.10 6.27
N LYS A 136 30.73 -13.78 6.95
CA LYS A 136 29.47 -14.53 6.89
C LYS A 136 28.77 -14.48 5.53
N ILE A 137 28.99 -13.44 4.72
CA ILE A 137 28.47 -13.43 3.35
C ILE A 137 29.19 -14.47 2.48
N ASP A 138 30.46 -14.74 2.78
CA ASP A 138 31.25 -15.75 2.08
C ASP A 138 30.74 -17.15 2.40
N GLU A 139 30.29 -17.40 3.64
CA GLU A 139 29.61 -18.65 4.04
C GLU A 139 28.30 -18.86 3.25
N ILE A 140 27.49 -17.81 3.07
CA ILE A 140 26.29 -17.86 2.22
C ILE A 140 26.68 -18.13 0.76
N CYS A 141 27.67 -17.41 0.25
CA CYS A 141 28.12 -17.58 -1.12
C CYS A 141 28.69 -18.99 -1.35
N ALA A 142 29.38 -19.59 -0.38
CA ALA A 142 29.88 -20.96 -0.46
C ALA A 142 28.74 -21.97 -0.60
N ILE A 143 27.67 -21.84 0.20
CA ILE A 143 26.48 -22.70 0.12
C ILE A 143 25.78 -22.54 -1.23
N LEU A 144 25.63 -21.31 -1.72
CA LEU A 144 25.03 -21.05 -3.02
C LEU A 144 25.89 -21.58 -4.18
N LYS A 145 27.22 -21.49 -4.08
CA LYS A 145 28.17 -22.06 -5.04
C LYS A 145 28.10 -23.58 -5.06
N GLU A 146 28.08 -24.22 -3.88
CA GLU A 146 27.93 -25.66 -3.74
C GLU A 146 26.62 -26.13 -4.39
N TYR A 147 25.51 -25.45 -4.09
CA TYR A 147 24.19 -25.77 -4.62
C TYR A 147 24.07 -25.60 -6.14
N ASN A 148 24.63 -24.51 -6.66
CA ASN A 148 24.64 -24.20 -8.08
C ASN A 148 25.74 -24.95 -8.86
N GLU A 149 26.67 -25.64 -8.17
CA GLU A 149 27.89 -26.19 -8.76
C GLU A 149 28.66 -25.12 -9.56
N SER A 150 28.74 -23.91 -9.01
CA SER A 150 29.17 -22.71 -9.72
C SER A 150 30.38 -22.06 -9.06
N ASN A 151 31.29 -21.54 -9.89
CA ASN A 151 32.45 -20.78 -9.46
C ASN A 151 32.27 -19.26 -9.58
N THR A 152 31.03 -18.78 -9.78
CA THR A 152 30.73 -17.34 -9.94
C THR A 152 31.25 -16.51 -8.76
N GLU A 153 32.20 -15.60 -9.02
CA GLU A 153 32.82 -14.76 -7.98
C GLU A 153 31.96 -13.55 -7.59
N GLY A 154 31.13 -13.04 -8.50
CA GLY A 154 30.26 -11.91 -8.24
C GLY A 154 29.03 -12.29 -7.42
N ILE A 155 28.88 -11.75 -6.21
CA ILE A 155 27.72 -12.02 -5.33
C ILE A 155 26.40 -11.78 -6.08
N ILE A 156 26.28 -10.66 -6.80
CA ILE A 156 25.04 -10.32 -7.53
C ILE A 156 24.71 -11.38 -8.58
N ASP A 157 25.71 -11.88 -9.30
CA ASP A 157 25.50 -12.82 -10.40
C ASP A 157 25.27 -14.24 -9.87
N LEU A 158 25.94 -14.63 -8.78
CA LEU A 158 25.70 -15.87 -8.05
C LEU A 158 24.25 -15.93 -7.51
N PHE A 159 23.74 -14.82 -6.97
CA PHE A 159 22.36 -14.73 -6.50
C PHE A 159 21.33 -14.80 -7.63
N LYS A 160 21.63 -14.22 -8.80
CA LYS A 160 20.77 -14.36 -9.99
C LYS A 160 20.74 -15.81 -10.46
N GLU A 161 21.89 -16.47 -10.52
CA GLU A 161 22.04 -17.88 -10.88
C GLU A 161 21.24 -18.79 -9.96
N TYR A 162 21.38 -18.60 -8.64
CA TYR A 162 20.56 -19.30 -7.64
C TYR A 162 19.06 -19.04 -7.81
N SER A 163 18.67 -17.80 -8.13
CA SER A 163 17.26 -17.42 -8.25
C SER A 163 16.56 -18.18 -9.38
N VAL A 164 17.25 -18.39 -10.50
CA VAL A 164 16.70 -19.09 -11.68
C VAL A 164 16.95 -20.59 -11.68
N ASN A 165 17.76 -21.11 -10.75
CA ASN A 165 18.03 -22.54 -10.61
C ASN A 165 16.73 -23.31 -10.25
N PRO A 166 16.32 -24.32 -11.04
CA PRO A 166 15.09 -25.07 -10.84
C PRO A 166 15.20 -26.21 -9.81
N LYS A 167 16.41 -26.49 -9.28
CA LYS A 167 16.62 -27.49 -8.21
C LYS A 167 15.78 -27.13 -6.96
N ASP A 168 15.51 -28.12 -6.10
CA ASP A 168 14.81 -27.88 -4.83
C ASP A 168 15.68 -27.02 -3.90
N LYS A 169 15.13 -25.93 -3.37
CA LYS A 169 15.86 -24.96 -2.53
C LYS A 169 15.79 -25.29 -1.04
N THR A 170 15.12 -26.40 -0.68
CA THR A 170 14.94 -26.83 0.71
C THR A 170 16.26 -27.13 1.41
N GLU A 171 17.23 -27.72 0.72
CA GLU A 171 18.57 -28.01 1.26
C GLU A 171 19.34 -26.72 1.61
N VAL A 172 19.32 -25.74 0.69
CA VAL A 172 19.91 -24.42 0.94
C VAL A 172 19.24 -23.78 2.15
N HIS A 173 17.91 -23.86 2.26
CA HIS A 173 17.18 -23.31 3.40
C HIS A 173 17.56 -23.99 4.73
N ALA A 174 17.79 -25.30 4.73
CA ALA A 174 18.25 -26.04 5.91
C ALA A 174 19.66 -25.62 6.33
N LYS A 175 20.62 -25.62 5.38
CA LYS A 175 22.00 -25.17 5.62
C LYS A 175 22.05 -23.72 6.11
N LEU A 176 21.24 -22.83 5.53
CA LEU A 176 21.14 -21.44 5.97
C LEU A 176 20.54 -21.27 7.38
N LYS A 177 19.70 -22.21 7.85
CA LYS A 177 19.16 -22.17 9.23
C LYS A 177 20.18 -22.59 10.28
N GLU A 178 21.12 -23.46 9.92
CA GLU A 178 22.17 -23.95 10.82
C GLU A 178 23.28 -22.93 11.05
N LEU A 179 23.43 -22.00 10.11
CA LEU A 179 24.36 -20.89 10.27
C LEU A 179 23.92 -20.02 11.44
N ASN A 180 24.82 -19.83 12.40
CA ASN A 180 24.58 -19.03 13.60
C ASN A 180 24.48 -17.54 13.24
N TYR A 181 23.32 -17.15 12.71
CA TYR A 181 22.95 -15.77 12.39
C TYR A 181 22.28 -15.07 13.57
N SER A 182 22.80 -15.27 14.78
CA SER A 182 22.37 -14.54 15.98
C SER A 182 22.48 -13.00 15.88
N LYS A 183 22.88 -12.45 14.72
CA LYS A 183 23.10 -11.01 14.50
C LYS A 183 22.31 -10.39 13.33
N LEU A 184 21.53 -11.16 12.55
CA LEU A 184 20.66 -10.61 11.50
C LEU A 184 19.20 -10.75 11.91
N MET A 185 18.67 -9.69 12.50
CA MET A 185 17.28 -9.60 12.92
C MET A 185 16.48 -8.81 11.88
N THR A 186 15.41 -9.39 11.37
CA THR A 186 14.42 -8.66 10.57
C THR A 186 13.26 -8.26 11.46
N PHE A 187 13.07 -6.96 11.65
CA PHE A 187 11.90 -6.43 12.32
C PHE A 187 10.88 -6.00 11.28
N ASP A 188 9.66 -6.53 11.37
CA ASP A 188 8.53 -6.08 10.57
C ASP A 188 7.47 -5.45 11.47
N ALA A 189 6.93 -4.32 11.03
CA ALA A 189 5.88 -3.63 11.76
C ALA A 189 4.55 -4.34 11.54
N ASN A 190 3.89 -4.71 12.64
CA ASN A 190 2.59 -5.38 12.59
C ASN A 190 1.49 -4.46 12.05
N GLY A 191 1.29 -4.45 10.74
CA GLY A 191 0.27 -3.64 10.08
C GLY A 191 0.57 -2.14 10.13
N LEU A 192 1.79 -1.76 9.71
CA LEU A 192 2.31 -0.38 9.79
C LEU A 192 1.27 0.72 9.47
N TYR A 193 0.63 0.65 8.30
CA TYR A 193 -0.35 1.65 7.87
C TYR A 193 -1.63 1.58 8.71
N ALA A 194 -2.11 0.39 9.04
CA ALA A 194 -3.30 0.22 9.87
C ALA A 194 -3.07 0.83 11.28
N SER A 195 -1.90 0.62 11.88
CA SER A 195 -1.53 1.25 13.16
C SER A 195 -1.44 2.78 13.05
N ALA A 196 -0.89 3.31 11.95
CA ALA A 196 -0.90 4.75 11.71
C ALA A 196 -2.33 5.31 11.58
N MET A 197 -3.28 4.51 11.08
CA MET A 197 -4.69 4.92 10.98
C MET A 197 -5.44 4.92 12.32
N THR A 198 -4.93 4.22 13.33
CA THR A 198 -5.53 4.19 14.67
C THR A 198 -4.98 5.28 15.59
N GLU A 199 -3.75 5.75 15.36
CA GLU A 199 -3.02 6.64 16.27
C GLU A 199 -2.54 7.95 15.62
N GLY A 200 -2.61 8.07 14.29
CA GLY A 200 -2.09 9.22 13.56
C GLY A 200 -2.90 10.51 13.80
N GLU A 201 -2.26 11.65 13.58
CA GLU A 201 -2.90 12.96 13.59
C GLU A 201 -3.62 13.18 12.24
N TYR A 202 -4.92 13.48 12.31
CA TYR A 202 -5.75 13.75 11.14
C TYR A 202 -6.22 15.22 11.17
N PRO A 203 -5.88 16.05 10.17
CA PRO A 203 -6.39 17.41 10.08
C PRO A 203 -7.88 17.46 9.77
N LYS A 204 -8.59 18.43 10.34
CA LYS A 204 -9.95 18.80 9.92
C LYS A 204 -9.88 19.70 8.69
N ALA A 205 -10.51 19.28 7.60
CA ALA A 205 -10.42 19.99 6.32
C ALA A 205 -11.02 21.41 6.38
N GLU A 206 -11.99 21.63 7.25
CA GLU A 206 -12.69 22.89 7.49
C GLU A 206 -11.79 23.92 8.18
N SER A 207 -10.77 23.46 8.90
CA SER A 207 -9.76 24.32 9.54
C SER A 207 -8.60 24.67 8.61
N ALA A 208 -8.65 24.23 7.35
CA ALA A 208 -7.59 24.46 6.39
C ALA A 208 -7.58 25.92 5.90
N ARG A 209 -6.42 26.54 5.95
CA ARG A 209 -6.17 27.86 5.37
C ARG A 209 -4.82 27.92 4.67
N ALA A 210 -4.64 28.93 3.84
CA ALA A 210 -3.32 29.24 3.29
C ALA A 210 -2.37 29.67 4.42
N PHE A 211 -1.11 29.26 4.28
CA PHE A 211 -0.02 29.79 5.08
C PHE A 211 0.20 31.27 4.77
N LEU A 212 0.41 32.10 5.80
CA LEU A 212 0.63 33.54 5.64
C LEU A 212 2.13 33.86 5.75
N PRO A 213 2.71 34.69 4.84
CA PRO A 213 4.14 35.04 4.88
C PRO A 213 4.60 35.67 6.20
N GLU A 214 3.70 36.34 6.91
CA GLU A 214 3.98 36.99 8.20
C GLU A 214 4.28 35.98 9.31
N GLU A 215 3.75 34.75 9.19
CA GLU A 215 3.90 33.66 10.17
C GLU A 215 5.22 32.88 9.99
N GLU A 216 5.97 33.15 8.92
CA GLU A 216 7.15 32.38 8.51
C GLU A 216 8.18 32.27 9.64
N LYS A 217 8.55 33.41 10.24
CA LYS A 217 9.55 33.47 11.30
C LYS A 217 9.10 32.67 12.53
N GLU A 218 7.83 32.75 12.87
CA GLU A 218 7.28 32.01 14.00
C GLU A 218 7.26 30.51 13.72
N PHE A 219 6.78 30.09 12.56
CA PHE A 219 6.68 28.68 12.20
C PHE A 219 8.06 28.03 12.11
N VAL A 220 9.03 28.68 11.48
CA VAL A 220 10.43 28.20 11.44
C VAL A 220 10.98 28.03 12.86
N LYS A 221 10.71 28.97 13.78
CA LYS A 221 11.10 28.86 15.18
C LYS A 221 10.40 27.70 15.89
N LEU A 222 9.10 27.51 15.66
CA LEU A 222 8.32 26.42 16.26
C LEU A 222 8.77 25.04 15.77
N PHE A 223 9.03 24.88 14.47
CA PHE A 223 9.55 23.62 13.91
C PHE A 223 10.93 23.29 14.45
N ASN A 224 11.88 24.22 14.38
CA ASN A 224 13.23 23.98 14.87
C ASN A 224 13.28 23.75 16.40
N LYS A 225 12.26 24.19 17.15
CA LYS A 225 12.11 23.92 18.59
C LYS A 225 11.27 22.68 18.91
N GLN A 226 10.77 21.94 17.91
CA GLN A 226 9.86 20.80 18.10
C GLN A 226 8.54 21.14 18.83
N LYS A 227 8.03 22.38 18.65
CA LYS A 227 6.84 22.91 19.35
C LYS A 227 5.69 23.31 18.42
N PHE A 228 5.68 22.82 17.19
CA PHE A 228 4.64 23.20 16.21
C PHE A 228 3.26 22.60 16.54
N ARG A 229 3.24 21.42 17.17
CA ARG A 229 2.01 20.70 17.53
C ARG A 229 1.19 21.50 18.56
N PRO A 230 -0.15 21.38 18.54
CA PRO A 230 -0.95 20.35 17.84
C PRO A 230 -1.29 20.64 16.38
N ARG A 231 -0.96 21.81 15.84
CA ARG A 231 -1.29 22.17 14.45
C ARG A 231 -0.63 21.22 13.45
N THR A 232 -1.31 20.97 12.33
CA THR A 232 -0.75 20.22 11.19
C THR A 232 -0.65 21.10 9.96
N ALA A 233 0.28 20.78 9.07
CA ALA A 233 0.51 21.61 7.89
C ALA A 233 1.11 20.80 6.74
N ILE A 234 0.96 21.32 5.53
CA ILE A 234 1.63 20.86 4.33
C ILE A 234 2.34 22.07 3.73
N LEU A 235 3.66 22.12 3.85
CA LEU A 235 4.45 23.32 3.59
C LEU A 235 5.53 23.03 2.55
N LYS A 236 5.73 24.00 1.66
CA LYS A 236 6.92 24.09 0.80
C LYS A 236 8.05 24.69 1.62
N VAL A 237 9.09 23.90 1.86
CA VAL A 237 10.15 24.24 2.82
C VAL A 237 11.54 24.12 2.22
N TRP A 238 12.43 24.99 2.70
CA TRP A 238 13.87 24.86 2.57
C TRP A 238 14.44 24.36 3.89
N PHE A 239 15.27 23.33 3.82
CA PHE A 239 15.88 22.73 5.00
C PHE A 239 17.27 22.21 4.67
N GLU A 240 18.08 22.01 5.71
CA GLU A 240 19.42 21.46 5.58
C GLU A 240 19.61 20.26 6.50
N TYR A 241 20.20 19.20 5.97
CA TYR A 241 20.70 18.09 6.76
C TYR A 241 22.19 18.27 7.07
N PRO A 242 22.69 17.76 8.21
CA PRO A 242 24.11 17.75 8.51
C PRO A 242 24.93 17.10 7.40
N LYS A 243 26.09 17.69 7.06
CA LYS A 243 26.96 17.22 5.95
C LYS A 243 27.40 15.76 6.09
N LYS A 244 27.47 15.24 7.33
CA LYS A 244 27.90 13.87 7.66
C LYS A 244 26.78 12.97 8.18
N MET A 245 25.52 13.30 7.90
CA MET A 245 24.39 12.47 8.32
C MET A 245 24.41 11.11 7.60
N PHE A 246 24.27 10.04 8.37
CA PHE A 246 24.34 8.66 7.89
C PHE A 246 23.01 8.17 7.30
N PHE A 247 21.89 8.49 7.96
CA PHE A 247 20.56 8.06 7.56
C PHE A 247 19.61 9.25 7.58
N GLN A 248 19.09 9.64 6.42
CA GLN A 248 18.15 10.74 6.28
C GLN A 248 16.72 10.19 6.42
N PRO A 249 15.88 10.77 7.31
CA PRO A 249 14.54 10.26 7.55
C PRO A 249 13.63 10.41 6.33
N ILE A 250 13.86 11.45 5.52
CA ILE A 250 13.02 11.84 4.40
C ILE A 250 13.86 11.90 3.13
N PRO A 251 13.52 11.15 2.07
CA PRO A 251 14.19 11.30 0.80
C PRO A 251 13.71 12.55 0.05
N ALA A 252 14.61 13.13 -0.73
CA ALA A 252 14.34 14.19 -1.68
C ALA A 252 13.91 13.61 -3.03
N LYS A 253 12.93 14.25 -3.68
CA LYS A 253 12.51 13.95 -5.05
C LYS A 253 13.23 14.88 -6.02
N ASP A 254 14.32 14.40 -6.63
CA ASP A 254 15.07 15.20 -7.59
C ASP A 254 14.53 15.00 -9.00
N LYS A 255 14.37 16.08 -9.76
CA LYS A 255 14.23 15.99 -11.22
C LYS A 255 15.60 15.74 -11.82
N ILE A 256 15.69 14.67 -12.62
CA ILE A 256 16.89 14.32 -13.36
C ILE A 256 16.55 14.25 -14.84
N THR A 257 17.37 14.87 -15.67
CA THR A 257 17.28 14.72 -17.12
C THR A 257 18.26 13.63 -17.55
N PHE A 258 17.78 12.64 -18.29
CA PHE A 258 18.59 11.56 -18.86
C PHE A 258 18.21 11.33 -20.32
N THR A 259 19.13 10.80 -21.10
CA THR A 259 18.86 10.41 -22.49
C THR A 259 18.35 8.96 -22.48
N ASN A 260 17.18 8.72 -23.06
CA ASN A 260 16.62 7.38 -23.20
C ASN A 260 17.39 6.58 -24.26
N ARG A 261 17.07 5.27 -24.41
CA ARG A 261 17.73 4.38 -25.38
C ARG A 261 17.57 4.82 -26.84
N VAL A 262 16.62 5.71 -27.12
CA VAL A 262 16.29 6.25 -28.45
C VAL A 262 16.93 7.63 -28.66
N GLY A 263 17.79 8.09 -27.76
CA GLY A 263 18.49 9.38 -27.87
C GLY A 263 17.66 10.60 -27.43
N GLN A 264 16.44 10.42 -26.91
CA GLN A 264 15.58 11.53 -26.47
C GLN A 264 15.84 11.90 -25.01
N LYS A 265 15.88 13.19 -24.70
CA LYS A 265 16.00 13.68 -23.32
C LYS A 265 14.66 13.56 -22.60
N GLU A 266 14.63 12.72 -21.57
CA GLU A 266 13.49 12.58 -20.66
C GLU A 266 13.85 13.17 -19.30
N THR A 267 12.87 13.81 -18.65
CA THR A 267 13.01 14.27 -17.27
C THR A 267 12.23 13.33 -16.35
N GLY A 268 12.94 12.55 -15.54
CA GLY A 268 12.37 11.67 -14.54
C GLY A 268 12.54 12.22 -13.13
N THR A 269 11.75 11.69 -12.19
CA THR A 269 11.95 11.95 -10.76
C THR A 269 12.76 10.82 -10.17
N LYS A 270 13.94 11.13 -9.59
CA LYS A 270 14.75 10.17 -8.84
C LYS A 270 14.71 10.50 -7.37
N ILE A 271 14.35 9.50 -6.57
CA ILE A 271 14.37 9.58 -5.12
C ILE A 271 15.83 9.45 -4.67
N ARG A 272 16.34 10.44 -3.92
CA ARG A 272 17.70 10.42 -3.38
C ARG A 272 17.71 10.87 -1.95
N PHE A 273 18.69 10.39 -1.21
CA PHE A 273 19.03 10.94 0.08
C PHE A 273 20.24 11.86 -0.09
N ARG A 274 20.09 13.12 0.33
CA ARG A 274 21.12 14.16 0.19
C ARG A 274 21.37 14.80 1.54
N ASN A 275 22.64 15.04 1.85
CA ASN A 275 23.04 15.92 2.94
C ASN A 275 23.12 17.36 2.43
N GLY A 276 23.15 18.32 3.35
CA GLY A 276 23.14 19.74 3.00
C GLY A 276 21.73 20.22 2.62
N PHE A 277 21.69 21.25 1.79
CA PHE A 277 20.46 21.94 1.40
C PHE A 277 19.51 21.06 0.58
N CYS A 278 18.23 21.09 0.96
CA CYS A 278 17.11 20.44 0.29
C CYS A 278 15.92 21.41 0.20
N HIS A 279 15.07 21.19 -0.80
CA HIS A 279 13.75 21.83 -0.89
C HIS A 279 12.71 20.78 -1.27
N ASP A 280 11.55 20.81 -0.62
CA ASP A 280 10.44 19.90 -0.93
C ASP A 280 9.12 20.43 -0.37
N VAL A 281 7.99 19.81 -0.76
CA VAL A 281 6.69 20.00 -0.11
C VAL A 281 6.49 18.87 0.89
N LEU A 282 6.39 19.20 2.17
CA LEU A 282 6.42 18.24 3.27
C LEU A 282 5.24 18.42 4.23
N THR A 283 4.83 17.33 4.87
CA THR A 283 3.89 17.42 6.00
C THR A 283 4.61 17.95 7.25
N SER A 284 3.87 18.53 8.19
CA SER A 284 4.42 18.95 9.49
C SER A 284 5.10 17.80 10.23
N ILE A 285 4.62 16.55 10.07
CA ILE A 285 5.24 15.35 10.63
C ILE A 285 6.63 15.11 10.00
N ASP A 286 6.73 15.17 8.67
CA ASP A 286 8.01 15.00 7.98
C ASP A 286 9.02 16.08 8.36
N ILE A 287 8.55 17.33 8.50
CA ILE A 287 9.36 18.48 8.94
C ILE A 287 9.89 18.25 10.37
N GLN A 288 9.06 17.77 11.28
CA GLN A 288 9.49 17.45 12.65
C GLN A 288 10.49 16.29 12.67
N GLU A 289 10.31 15.26 11.85
CA GLU A 289 11.26 14.14 11.75
C GLU A 289 12.62 14.60 11.19
N ILE A 290 12.64 15.56 10.25
CA ILE A 290 13.88 16.20 9.77
C ILE A 290 14.63 16.86 10.92
N VAL A 291 13.94 17.73 11.68
CA VAL A 291 14.55 18.47 12.79
C VAL A 291 15.03 17.51 13.89
N LYS A 292 14.23 16.50 14.22
CA LYS A 292 14.55 15.48 15.23
C LYS A 292 15.81 14.69 14.86
N SER A 293 16.04 14.50 13.57
CA SER A 293 17.22 13.80 13.06
C SER A 293 18.44 14.72 12.89
N GLY A 294 18.39 15.95 13.42
CA GLY A 294 19.48 16.93 13.39
C GLY A 294 19.47 17.86 12.17
N GLY A 295 18.43 17.81 11.34
CA GLY A 295 18.22 18.80 10.27
C GLY A 295 17.75 20.15 10.82
N LYS A 296 17.80 21.18 9.98
CA LYS A 296 17.35 22.53 10.31
C LYS A 296 16.41 23.06 9.24
N ILE A 297 15.27 23.62 9.66
CA ILE A 297 14.37 24.35 8.76
C ILE A 297 14.92 25.75 8.57
N ILE A 298 15.13 26.13 7.31
CA ILE A 298 15.73 27.41 6.93
C ILE A 298 14.63 28.42 6.61
N LYS A 299 13.66 28.02 5.79
CA LYS A 299 12.63 28.91 5.29
C LYS A 299 11.35 28.13 4.96
N ILE A 300 10.20 28.75 5.21
CA ILE A 300 8.90 28.29 4.71
C ILE A 300 8.46 29.24 3.60
N LEU A 301 8.06 28.69 2.45
CA LEU A 301 7.72 29.49 1.27
C LEU A 301 6.23 29.68 1.08
N ASP A 302 5.48 28.60 1.24
CA ASP A 302 4.05 28.54 0.94
C ASP A 302 3.49 27.24 1.54
N GLY A 303 2.17 27.11 1.63
CA GLY A 303 1.53 25.87 2.00
C GLY A 303 0.14 26.04 2.60
N ILE A 304 -0.31 24.96 3.24
CA ILE A 304 -1.63 24.85 3.86
C ILE A 304 -1.42 24.52 5.33
N VAL A 305 -2.11 25.25 6.19
CA VAL A 305 -2.12 25.06 7.64
C VAL A 305 -3.50 24.59 8.04
N TYR A 306 -3.56 23.60 8.92
CA TYR A 306 -4.78 23.10 9.54
C TYR A 306 -4.73 23.45 11.02
N GLU A 307 -5.66 24.29 11.45
CA GLU A 307 -5.71 24.78 12.84
C GLU A 307 -6.24 23.72 13.80
N GLU A 308 -7.08 22.81 13.32
CA GLU A 308 -7.68 21.75 14.11
C GLU A 308 -7.37 20.37 13.55
N ASN A 309 -7.17 19.42 14.46
CA ASN A 309 -7.16 18.00 14.15
C ASN A 309 -8.38 17.33 14.76
N PHE A 310 -8.73 16.16 14.22
CA PHE A 310 -9.67 15.25 14.86
C PHE A 310 -9.14 14.83 16.24
N LYS A 311 -10.02 14.85 17.26
CA LYS A 311 -9.67 14.35 18.61
C LYS A 311 -9.39 12.85 18.61
N THR A 312 -10.15 12.12 17.80
CA THR A 312 -10.01 10.67 17.62
C THR A 312 -9.83 10.40 16.12
N PRO A 313 -8.84 9.60 15.71
CA PRO A 313 -8.64 9.27 14.30
C PRO A 313 -9.91 8.66 13.69
N PRO A 314 -10.39 9.17 12.54
CA PRO A 314 -11.69 8.80 11.98
C PRO A 314 -11.78 7.33 11.55
N TYR A 315 -10.65 6.68 11.34
CA TYR A 315 -10.57 5.27 10.93
C TYR A 315 -10.36 4.30 12.08
N ARG A 316 -10.13 4.80 13.31
CA ARG A 316 -9.65 4.02 14.45
C ARG A 316 -10.50 2.79 14.71
N ASP A 317 -11.79 2.98 14.94
CA ASP A 317 -12.66 1.89 15.40
C ASP A 317 -12.83 0.81 14.32
N TYR A 318 -12.93 1.22 13.05
CA TYR A 318 -12.97 0.29 11.94
C TYR A 318 -11.71 -0.60 11.89
N ILE A 319 -10.53 0.00 12.02
CA ILE A 319 -9.27 -0.74 12.00
C ILE A 319 -9.13 -1.66 13.23
N LEU A 320 -9.57 -1.21 14.41
CA LEU A 320 -9.56 -2.03 15.63
C LEU A 320 -10.46 -3.26 15.49
N ILE A 321 -11.68 -3.10 14.98
CA ILE A 321 -12.60 -4.22 14.70
C ILE A 321 -11.95 -5.21 13.73
N LEU A 322 -11.35 -4.74 12.64
CA LEU A 322 -10.65 -5.62 11.70
C LEU A 322 -9.47 -6.36 12.34
N LYS A 323 -8.73 -5.71 13.23
CA LYS A 323 -7.61 -6.31 13.96
C LYS A 323 -8.09 -7.39 14.92
N GLU A 324 -9.16 -7.15 15.66
CA GLU A 324 -9.78 -8.13 16.56
C GLU A 324 -10.30 -9.35 15.81
N LEU A 325 -11.06 -9.13 14.73
CA LEU A 325 -11.58 -10.21 13.89
C LEU A 325 -10.45 -11.00 13.23
N ARG A 326 -9.39 -10.33 12.76
CA ARG A 326 -8.20 -11.02 12.23
C ARG A 326 -7.59 -11.95 13.26
N ASN A 327 -7.45 -11.50 14.50
CA ASN A 327 -6.87 -12.30 15.59
C ASN A 327 -7.77 -13.47 15.98
N LYS A 328 -9.10 -13.25 16.01
CA LYS A 328 -10.08 -14.31 16.21
C LYS A 328 -9.94 -15.40 15.14
N TYR A 329 -9.96 -15.04 13.86
CA TYR A 329 -9.83 -16.00 12.76
C TYR A 329 -8.49 -16.73 12.75
N LYS A 330 -7.39 -16.09 13.17
CA LYS A 330 -6.10 -16.79 13.37
C LYS A 330 -6.20 -17.88 14.43
N LYS A 331 -6.85 -17.59 15.57
CA LYS A 331 -7.03 -18.57 16.66
C LYS A 331 -7.92 -19.73 16.23
N GLU A 332 -8.92 -19.47 15.39
CA GLU A 332 -9.83 -20.47 14.83
C GLU A 332 -9.22 -21.27 13.67
N GLY A 333 -8.02 -20.91 13.19
CA GLY A 333 -7.38 -21.56 12.04
C GLY A 333 -7.94 -21.15 10.67
N ASP A 334 -8.86 -20.18 10.61
CA ASP A 334 -9.40 -19.65 9.35
C ASP A 334 -8.45 -18.62 8.73
N MET A 335 -7.43 -19.15 8.04
CA MET A 335 -6.42 -18.33 7.36
C MET A 335 -7.00 -17.46 6.25
N VAL A 336 -8.08 -17.88 5.59
CA VAL A 336 -8.70 -17.10 4.50
C VAL A 336 -9.38 -15.87 5.08
N ALA A 337 -10.23 -16.04 6.11
CA ALA A 337 -10.89 -14.92 6.77
C ALA A 337 -9.88 -13.97 7.43
N SER A 338 -8.83 -14.51 8.06
CA SER A 338 -7.75 -13.70 8.62
C SER A 338 -7.04 -12.83 7.56
N ASN A 339 -6.74 -13.41 6.39
CA ASN A 339 -6.13 -12.68 5.28
C ASN A 339 -7.08 -11.64 4.67
N CYS A 340 -8.39 -11.91 4.64
CA CYS A 340 -9.39 -10.91 4.23
C CYS A 340 -9.33 -9.68 5.15
N MET A 341 -9.30 -9.88 6.47
CA MET A 341 -9.23 -8.76 7.43
C MET A 341 -7.96 -7.94 7.27
N LYS A 342 -6.82 -8.60 7.04
CA LYS A 342 -5.55 -7.94 6.73
C LYS A 342 -5.66 -7.11 5.44
N LEU A 343 -6.27 -7.67 4.39
CA LEU A 343 -6.45 -7.00 3.11
C LEU A 343 -7.30 -5.74 3.25
N LEU A 344 -8.41 -5.80 3.99
CA LEU A 344 -9.29 -4.65 4.19
C LEU A 344 -8.54 -3.52 4.91
N GLY A 345 -7.92 -3.82 6.06
CA GLY A 345 -7.20 -2.81 6.84
C GLY A 345 -6.10 -2.12 6.02
N ASN A 346 -5.38 -2.90 5.20
CA ASN A 346 -4.34 -2.35 4.32
C ASN A 346 -4.89 -1.62 3.09
N SER A 347 -6.12 -1.88 2.66
CA SER A 347 -6.67 -1.30 1.44
C SER A 347 -7.30 0.08 1.64
N LEU A 348 -7.66 0.44 2.88
CA LEU A 348 -8.42 1.64 3.18
C LEU A 348 -7.64 2.93 2.93
N TYR A 349 -6.38 3.02 3.40
CA TYR A 349 -5.57 4.24 3.25
C TYR A 349 -5.36 4.62 1.78
N GLY A 350 -5.22 3.64 0.88
CA GLY A 350 -5.01 3.91 -0.54
C GLY A 350 -6.19 4.65 -1.19
N LYS A 351 -7.40 4.45 -0.64
CA LYS A 351 -8.62 5.12 -1.12
C LYS A 351 -8.71 6.57 -0.69
N SER A 352 -8.28 6.93 0.51
CA SER A 352 -8.28 8.33 0.97
C SER A 352 -7.35 9.22 0.17
N ILE A 353 -6.31 8.63 -0.44
CA ILE A 353 -5.37 9.31 -1.34
C ILE A 353 -5.54 8.91 -2.81
N GLN A 354 -6.72 8.48 -3.26
CA GLN A 354 -6.93 8.11 -4.67
C GLN A 354 -6.78 9.33 -5.60
N LYS A 355 -5.92 9.24 -6.63
CA LYS A 355 -5.72 10.33 -7.62
C LYS A 355 -7.03 10.67 -8.32
N ASP A 356 -7.19 11.94 -8.68
CA ASP A 356 -8.28 12.35 -9.56
C ASP A 356 -8.26 11.55 -10.84
N ILE A 357 -9.44 11.15 -11.28
CA ILE A 357 -9.62 10.63 -12.63
C ILE A 357 -9.68 11.86 -13.54
N ASN A 358 -8.51 12.39 -13.88
CA ASN A 358 -8.41 13.26 -15.05
C ASN A 358 -8.76 12.37 -16.25
N THR A 359 -9.55 12.88 -17.20
CA THR A 359 -10.13 12.25 -18.42
C THR A 359 -9.10 11.63 -19.39
N SER A 360 -8.18 10.81 -18.90
CA SER A 360 -7.11 10.12 -19.62
C SER A 360 -7.16 8.61 -19.40
N ARG A 361 -8.27 8.07 -18.87
CA ARG A 361 -8.61 6.69 -19.20
C ARG A 361 -9.08 6.70 -20.63
N HIS A 362 -8.14 6.44 -21.53
CA HIS A 362 -8.42 5.87 -22.83
C HIS A 362 -9.53 4.82 -22.68
N LEU A 363 -10.75 5.19 -23.04
CA LEU A 363 -11.54 4.33 -23.89
C LEU A 363 -10.63 4.07 -25.08
N LYS A 364 -9.89 2.95 -25.06
CA LYS A 364 -9.48 2.36 -26.32
C LYS A 364 -10.80 2.18 -27.08
N PRO A 365 -10.98 2.75 -28.28
CA PRO A 365 -12.04 2.29 -29.15
C PRO A 365 -11.65 0.87 -29.53
N THR A 366 -11.98 -0.11 -28.70
CA THR A 366 -12.17 -1.47 -29.19
C THR A 366 -13.32 -1.37 -30.18
N SER A 367 -12.94 -1.30 -31.46
CA SER A 367 -13.72 -1.75 -32.60
C SER A 367 -15.21 -1.80 -32.33
N ILE A 368 -15.90 -0.70 -32.63
CA ILE A 368 -17.32 -0.73 -32.93
C ILE A 368 -17.47 -1.70 -34.10
N HIS A 369 -17.70 -2.98 -33.80
CA HIS A 369 -18.41 -3.83 -34.73
C HIS A 369 -19.81 -3.25 -34.82
N THR A 370 -20.03 -2.61 -35.95
CA THR A 370 -21.30 -2.18 -36.49
C THR A 370 -22.38 -3.23 -36.27
N SER A 371 -23.14 -3.12 -35.18
CA SER A 371 -24.52 -3.61 -35.17
C SER A 371 -25.34 -2.60 -35.96
N LYS A 372 -25.42 -2.83 -37.28
CA LYS A 372 -26.40 -2.20 -38.15
C LYS A 372 -27.76 -2.29 -37.47
N ALA A 373 -28.36 -1.12 -37.25
CA ALA A 373 -29.78 -0.99 -36.96
C ALA A 373 -30.56 -1.81 -38.00
N MET A 374 -31.24 -2.87 -37.55
CA MET A 374 -32.35 -3.43 -38.29
C MET A 374 -33.53 -2.48 -38.10
N LYS A 375 -33.80 -1.69 -39.15
CA LYS A 375 -35.12 -1.13 -39.40
C LYS A 375 -36.10 -2.30 -39.58
N LYS A 376 -37.11 -2.37 -38.73
CA LYS A 376 -38.51 -2.40 -39.14
C LYS A 376 -39.35 -1.85 -38.00
#